data_AF-A0A936G7N8-F1
#
_entry.id   AF-A0A936G7N8-F1
#
_cell.length_a   1.000
_cell.length_b   1.000
_cell.length_c   1.000
_cell.angle_alpha   90.00
_cell.angle_beta   90.00
_cell.angle_gamma   90.00
#
_symmetry.space_group_name_H-M   'P 1'
#
loop_
_entity.id
_entity.type
_entity.pdbx_description
1 polymer ?
#
loop_
_entity_poly.entity_id
_entity_poly.type
_entity_poly.pdbx_seq_one_letter_code
_entity_poly.pdbx_strand_id
1 'polypeptide(L)'
;MNLQCANCGAALESFSGVVKCAHCGSMNQVAPVILAEALRIETINEVASVLIPKWTALPASITEVFSTGLENQSSVSVHILQGEGELISQNRNIGNFIFDGIPPAPRATPRIQFTFEVQADGRLTVTALDTETQKEKIFPTMQLEISKRQSTH
;
A
#
# COMPACT_ATOMS: atom_id res chain seq x y z
N MET A 1 -17.50 2.93 2.89
CA MET A 1 -18.56 1.95 3.21
C MET A 1 -18.60 1.81 4.73
N ASN A 2 -19.64 2.27 5.41
CA ASN A 2 -19.74 2.15 6.87
C ASN A 2 -20.26 0.77 7.27
N LEU A 3 -19.63 0.13 8.26
CA LEU A 3 -20.08 -1.14 8.81
C LEU A 3 -21.29 -0.90 9.72
N GLN A 4 -22.32 -1.74 9.59
CA GLN A 4 -23.57 -1.62 10.34
C GLN A 4 -23.84 -2.91 11.12
N CYS A 5 -24.41 -2.75 12.32
CA CYS A 5 -24.87 -3.84 13.16
C CYS A 5 -26.01 -4.60 12.48
N ALA A 6 -25.90 -5.92 12.35
CA ALA A 6 -26.91 -6.76 11.72
C ALA A 6 -28.25 -6.79 12.50
N ASN A 7 -28.21 -6.48 13.80
CA ASN A 7 -29.41 -6.50 14.67
C ASN A 7 -30.14 -5.15 14.73
N CYS A 8 -29.41 -4.03 14.79
CA CYS A 8 -30.03 -2.71 15.03
C CYS A 8 -29.63 -1.61 14.04
N GLY A 9 -28.81 -1.92 13.02
CA GLY A 9 -28.39 -0.97 11.99
C GLY A 9 -27.41 0.11 12.45
N ALA A 10 -27.06 0.18 13.74
CA ALA A 10 -26.10 1.15 14.28
C ALA A 10 -24.70 0.96 13.66
N ALA A 11 -23.94 2.04 13.54
CA ALA A 11 -22.56 1.98 13.05
C ALA A 11 -21.67 1.13 13.98
N LEU A 12 -20.75 0.37 13.38
CA LEU A 12 -19.71 -0.37 14.09
C LEU A 12 -18.37 0.36 13.92
N GLU A 13 -17.59 0.44 15.00
CA GLU A 13 -16.33 1.20 15.06
C GLU A 13 -15.08 0.34 14.79
N SER A 14 -15.25 -0.94 14.46
CA SER A 14 -14.14 -1.85 14.17
C SER A 14 -14.29 -2.49 12.80
N PHE A 15 -13.16 -2.64 12.11
CA PHE A 15 -13.04 -3.09 10.73
C PHE A 15 -12.71 -4.59 10.60
N SER A 16 -12.54 -5.32 11.72
CA SER A 16 -12.34 -6.77 11.72
C SER A 16 -12.70 -7.43 13.06
N GLY A 17 -13.00 -8.73 13.01
CA GLY A 17 -13.19 -9.56 14.20
C GLY A 17 -14.60 -9.52 14.78
N VAL A 18 -14.74 -9.97 16.03
CA VAL A 18 -16.03 -9.97 16.75
C VAL A 18 -16.19 -8.66 17.51
N VAL A 19 -17.19 -7.88 17.14
CA VAL A 19 -17.42 -6.53 17.65
C VAL A 19 -18.74 -6.47 18.39
N LYS A 20 -18.72 -6.04 19.65
CA LYS A 20 -19.93 -5.78 20.42
C LYS A 20 -20.56 -4.46 19.97
N CYS A 21 -21.83 -4.47 19.58
CA CYS A 21 -22.55 -3.25 19.25
C CYS A 21 -22.75 -2.40 20.50
N ALA A 22 -22.31 -1.13 20.46
CA ALA A 22 -22.50 -0.18 21.56
C ALA A 22 -23.98 0.16 21.83
N HIS A 23 -24.86 0.00 20.82
CA HIS A 23 -26.28 0.34 20.93
C HIS A 23 -27.14 -0.79 21.48
N CYS A 24 -27.01 -2.02 20.96
CA CYS A 24 -27.87 -3.15 21.36
C CYS A 24 -27.12 -4.30 22.06
N GLY A 25 -25.80 -4.21 22.20
CA GLY A 25 -25.00 -5.24 22.84
C GLY A 25 -24.79 -6.53 22.03
N SER A 26 -25.36 -6.64 20.83
CA SER A 26 -25.20 -7.83 19.99
C SER A 26 -23.75 -7.99 19.52
N MET A 27 -23.28 -9.23 19.48
CA MET A 27 -21.99 -9.57 18.90
C MET A 27 -22.14 -9.64 17.37
N ASN A 28 -21.30 -8.91 16.65
CA ASN A 28 -21.28 -8.87 15.19
C ASN A 28 -19.94 -9.43 14.69
N GLN A 29 -19.99 -10.31 13.70
CA GLN A 29 -18.77 -10.79 13.04
C GLN A 29 -18.47 -9.89 11.84
N VAL A 30 -17.38 -9.13 11.93
CA VAL A 30 -16.91 -8.26 10.86
C VAL A 30 -15.82 -8.98 10.09
N ALA A 31 -16.10 -9.27 8.83
CA ALA A 31 -15.09 -9.83 7.93
C ALA A 31 -13.98 -8.80 7.65
N PRO A 32 -12.70 -9.21 7.67
CA PRO A 32 -11.61 -8.32 7.33
C PRO A 32 -11.69 -7.88 5.86
N VAL A 33 -11.34 -6.63 5.63
CA VAL A 33 -11.04 -6.13 4.28
C VAL A 33 -9.65 -6.64 3.91
N ILE A 34 -9.51 -7.14 2.70
CA ILE A 34 -8.26 -7.71 2.20
C ILE A 34 -7.88 -7.11 0.86
N LEU A 35 -6.59 -7.11 0.57
CA LEU A 35 -6.08 -6.82 -0.77
C LEU A 35 -6.37 -8.02 -1.68
N ALA A 36 -7.11 -7.84 -2.77
CA ALA A 36 -7.51 -8.97 -3.64
C ALA A 36 -6.36 -9.47 -4.53
N GLU A 37 -5.49 -8.55 -4.93
CA GLU A 37 -4.33 -8.76 -5.79
C GLU A 37 -3.12 -8.07 -5.17
N ALA A 38 -1.92 -8.62 -5.33
CA ALA A 38 -0.72 -8.10 -4.70
C ALA A 38 -0.39 -6.67 -5.16
N LEU A 39 0.11 -5.85 -4.22
CA LEU A 39 0.78 -4.60 -4.54
C LEU A 39 2.20 -4.93 -4.96
N ARG A 40 2.63 -4.40 -6.10
CA ARG A 40 3.93 -4.68 -6.69
C ARG A 40 4.67 -3.40 -7.06
N ILE A 41 5.98 -3.51 -7.20
CA ILE A 41 6.87 -2.45 -7.64
C ILE A 41 7.67 -2.90 -8.86
N GLU A 42 7.84 -2.00 -9.82
CA GLU A 42 8.76 -2.20 -10.93
C GLU A 42 10.20 -2.30 -10.42
N THR A 43 10.89 -3.32 -10.93
CA THR A 43 12.33 -3.53 -10.79
C THR A 43 12.97 -3.58 -12.18
N ILE A 44 14.29 -3.74 -12.22
CA ILE A 44 15.06 -3.75 -13.47
C ILE A 44 14.51 -4.82 -14.44
N ASN A 45 14.55 -4.55 -15.74
CA ASN A 45 14.10 -5.45 -16.83
C ASN A 45 12.59 -5.72 -16.85
N GLU A 46 11.77 -4.72 -16.53
CA GLU A 46 10.29 -4.81 -16.61
C GLU A 46 9.68 -5.89 -15.69
N VAL A 47 10.40 -6.28 -14.64
CA VAL A 47 9.94 -7.26 -13.64
C VAL A 47 9.21 -6.56 -12.51
N ALA A 48 8.02 -7.03 -12.16
CA ALA A 48 7.24 -6.52 -11.04
C ALA A 48 7.48 -7.40 -9.80
N SER A 49 8.12 -6.86 -8.77
CA SER A 49 8.36 -7.56 -7.49
C SER A 49 7.23 -7.29 -6.49
N VAL A 50 6.87 -8.28 -5.68
CA VAL A 50 5.79 -8.16 -4.69
C VAL A 50 6.23 -7.28 -3.51
N LEU A 51 5.45 -6.24 -3.21
CA LEU A 51 5.59 -5.42 -1.99
C LEU A 51 4.63 -5.90 -0.90
N ILE A 52 3.33 -5.92 -1.19
CA ILE A 52 2.31 -6.42 -0.25
C ILE A 52 1.61 -7.59 -0.93
N PRO A 53 1.66 -8.80 -0.36
CA PRO A 53 1.03 -9.96 -0.98
C PRO A 53 -0.50 -9.81 -0.99
N LYS A 54 -1.14 -10.45 -1.96
CA LYS A 54 -2.59 -10.60 -1.95
C LYS A 54 -3.08 -11.30 -0.67
N TRP A 55 -4.35 -11.07 -0.37
CA TRP A 55 -5.04 -11.50 0.83
C TRP A 55 -4.49 -10.92 2.14
N THR A 56 -3.60 -9.93 2.06
CA THR A 56 -3.19 -9.14 3.23
C THR A 56 -4.39 -8.38 3.79
N ALA A 57 -4.61 -8.48 5.10
CA ALA A 57 -5.64 -7.72 5.79
C ALA A 57 -5.28 -6.24 5.85
N LEU A 58 -6.27 -5.38 5.61
CA LEU A 58 -6.12 -3.93 5.61
C LEU A 58 -6.70 -3.32 6.90
N PRO A 59 -6.14 -2.21 7.42
CA PRO A 59 -5.02 -1.44 6.86
C PRO A 59 -3.66 -2.15 6.99
N ALA A 60 -2.74 -1.86 6.07
CA ALA A 60 -1.39 -2.42 6.04
C ALA A 60 -0.37 -1.34 5.69
N SER A 61 0.87 -1.49 6.17
CA SER A 61 1.98 -0.60 5.84
C SER A 61 3.25 -1.42 5.65
N ILE A 62 4.04 -1.05 4.63
CA ILE A 62 5.37 -1.62 4.40
C ILE A 62 6.35 -0.51 4.06
N THR A 63 7.58 -0.67 4.53
CA THR A 63 8.66 0.29 4.32
C THR A 63 9.81 -0.42 3.63
N GLU A 64 10.22 0.11 2.48
CA GLU A 64 11.34 -0.42 1.70
C GLU A 64 12.39 0.67 1.49
N VAL A 65 13.66 0.27 1.52
CA VAL A 65 14.78 1.20 1.30
C VAL A 65 15.33 0.98 -0.09
N PHE A 66 15.22 2.01 -0.92
CA PHE A 66 15.78 2.05 -2.26
C PHE A 66 17.09 2.83 -2.26
N SER A 67 17.95 2.50 -3.22
CA SER A 67 19.19 3.22 -3.46
C SER A 67 19.38 3.49 -4.95
N THR A 68 20.28 4.41 -5.27
CA THR A 68 20.56 4.79 -6.65
C THR A 68 21.28 3.66 -7.40
N GLY A 69 20.79 3.35 -8.58
CA GLY A 69 21.39 2.33 -9.46
C GLY A 69 22.60 2.85 -10.24
N LEU A 70 22.73 4.18 -10.36
CA LEU A 70 23.79 4.85 -11.11
C LEU A 70 24.49 5.91 -10.25
N GLU A 71 25.74 6.23 -10.60
CA GLU A 71 26.49 7.31 -9.97
C GLU A 71 25.89 8.68 -10.32
N ASN A 72 25.92 9.61 -9.36
CA ASN A 72 25.40 10.97 -9.50
C ASN A 72 23.92 11.04 -9.96
N GLN A 73 23.17 9.96 -9.70
CA GLN A 73 21.74 9.91 -9.99
C GLN A 73 20.99 10.88 -9.06
N SER A 74 20.42 11.93 -9.64
CA SER A 74 19.72 13.01 -8.92
C SER A 74 18.24 12.73 -8.66
N SER A 75 17.71 11.60 -9.17
CA SER A 75 16.33 11.20 -8.99
C SER A 75 16.14 9.68 -9.05
N VAL A 76 15.15 9.17 -8.30
CA VAL A 76 14.71 7.77 -8.31
C VAL A 76 13.26 7.71 -8.75
N SER A 77 12.94 6.84 -9.70
CA SER A 77 11.58 6.56 -10.15
C SER A 77 11.05 5.29 -9.48
N VAL A 78 9.80 5.32 -9.04
CA VAL A 78 9.09 4.21 -8.45
C VAL A 78 7.77 4.05 -9.17
N HIS A 79 7.58 2.89 -9.81
CA HIS A 79 6.35 2.55 -10.50
C HIS A 79 5.64 1.43 -9.74
N ILE A 80 4.41 1.72 -9.34
CA ILE A 80 3.56 0.85 -8.52
C ILE A 80 2.48 0.23 -9.38
N LEU A 81 2.32 -1.07 -9.18
CA LEU A 81 1.39 -1.92 -9.91
C LEU A 81 0.54 -2.73 -8.94
N GLN A 82 -0.59 -3.20 -9.42
CA GLN A 82 -1.43 -4.16 -8.72
C GLN A 82 -1.67 -5.37 -9.62
N GLY A 83 -1.42 -6.58 -9.10
CA GLY A 83 -1.73 -7.81 -9.84
C GLY A 83 -0.90 -9.06 -9.51
N GLU A 84 -1.23 -10.07 -10.31
CA GLU A 84 -0.64 -11.42 -10.47
C GLU A 84 0.81 -11.52 -10.93
N GLY A 85 1.10 -10.70 -11.94
CA GLY A 85 2.07 -11.04 -12.96
C GLY A 85 3.49 -10.75 -12.53
N GLU A 86 4.43 -11.57 -13.01
CA GLU A 86 5.87 -11.32 -12.82
C GLU A 86 6.36 -10.18 -13.71
N LEU A 87 5.70 -9.93 -14.84
CA LEU A 87 6.00 -8.85 -15.77
C LEU A 87 5.05 -7.68 -15.59
N ILE A 88 5.54 -6.45 -15.78
CA ILE A 88 4.75 -5.22 -15.70
C ILE A 88 3.49 -5.27 -16.57
N SER A 89 3.60 -5.80 -17.79
CA SER A 89 2.50 -5.88 -18.78
C SER A 89 1.32 -6.75 -18.34
N GLN A 90 1.51 -7.60 -17.35
CA GLN A 90 0.50 -8.50 -16.81
C GLN A 90 -0.25 -7.90 -15.60
N ASN A 91 0.16 -6.71 -15.15
CA ASN A 91 -0.38 -6.05 -13.97
C ASN A 91 -1.08 -4.74 -14.34
N ARG A 92 -1.97 -4.29 -13.46
CA ARG A 92 -2.61 -2.97 -13.57
C ARG A 92 -1.66 -1.89 -13.06
N ASN A 93 -1.46 -0.84 -13.85
CA ASN A 93 -0.72 0.35 -13.42
C ASN A 93 -1.55 1.13 -12.37
N ILE A 94 -0.93 1.42 -11.23
CA ILE A 94 -1.52 2.25 -10.16
C ILE A 94 -0.96 3.67 -10.21
N GLY A 95 0.35 3.80 -10.41
CA GLY A 95 0.98 5.10 -10.60
C GLY A 95 2.50 5.04 -10.67
N ASN A 96 3.10 6.14 -11.11
CA ASN A 96 4.55 6.30 -11.21
C ASN A 96 4.96 7.61 -10.51
N PHE A 97 6.00 7.53 -9.70
CA PHE A 97 6.48 8.59 -8.82
C PHE A 97 7.95 8.83 -9.05
N ILE A 98 8.35 10.11 -9.03
CA ILE A 98 9.76 10.49 -9.11
C ILE A 98 10.10 11.25 -7.84
N PHE A 99 11.04 10.70 -7.08
CA PHE A 99 11.71 11.39 -6.00
C PHE A 99 12.96 12.06 -6.56
N ASP A 100 12.95 13.38 -6.58
CA ASP A 100 13.96 14.23 -7.21
C ASP A 100 14.73 15.05 -6.16
N GLY A 101 15.87 15.62 -6.59
CA GLY A 101 16.72 16.45 -5.75
C GLY A 101 17.58 15.65 -4.78
N ILE A 102 17.99 14.44 -5.19
CA ILE A 102 19.02 13.66 -4.51
C ILE A 102 20.38 14.31 -4.83
N PRO A 103 21.21 14.63 -3.83
CA PRO A 103 22.56 15.14 -4.06
C PRO A 103 23.40 14.15 -4.88
N PRO A 104 24.28 14.64 -5.79
CA PRO A 104 25.20 13.75 -6.51
C PRO A 104 26.08 12.96 -5.53
N ALA A 105 25.94 11.63 -5.57
CA ALA A 105 26.69 10.72 -4.73
C ALA A 105 27.06 9.46 -5.53
N PRO A 106 28.03 8.67 -5.05
CA PRO A 106 28.30 7.35 -5.61
C PRO A 106 27.04 6.48 -5.60
N ARG A 107 26.94 5.53 -6.54
CA ARG A 107 25.86 4.54 -6.55
C ARG A 107 25.75 3.84 -5.20
N ALA A 108 24.56 3.38 -4.84
CA ALA A 108 24.30 2.65 -3.60
C ALA A 108 24.50 3.45 -2.29
N THR A 109 24.93 4.72 -2.35
CA THR A 109 25.15 5.56 -1.15
C THR A 109 23.85 6.23 -0.68
N PRO A 110 23.10 6.98 -1.52
CA PRO A 110 21.82 7.55 -1.11
C PRO A 110 20.83 6.47 -0.70
N ARG A 111 20.19 6.62 0.45
CA ARG A 111 19.17 5.69 0.96
C ARG A 111 17.85 6.43 1.08
N ILE A 112 16.94 6.12 0.16
CA ILE A 112 15.61 6.69 0.11
C ILE A 112 14.64 5.63 0.63
N GLN A 113 14.06 5.90 1.78
CA GLN A 113 13.04 5.06 2.36
C GLN A 113 11.69 5.41 1.75
N PHE A 114 11.01 4.41 1.19
CA PHE A 114 9.63 4.53 0.73
C PHE A 114 8.71 3.75 1.65
N THR A 115 7.76 4.45 2.27
CA THR A 115 6.70 3.87 3.09
C THR A 115 5.42 3.83 2.26
N PHE A 116 4.82 2.65 2.13
CA PHE A 116 3.58 2.39 1.41
C PHE A 116 2.50 2.05 2.41
N GLU A 117 1.52 2.93 2.56
CA GLU A 117 0.42 2.77 3.51
C GLU A 117 -0.88 2.54 2.75
N VAL A 118 -1.49 1.37 2.96
CA VAL A 118 -2.78 1.00 2.38
C VAL A 118 -3.84 1.04 3.46
N GLN A 119 -4.83 1.90 3.27
CA GLN A 119 -5.96 2.07 4.17
C GLN A 119 -7.06 1.03 3.92
N ALA A 120 -7.97 0.86 4.88
CA ALA A 120 -9.09 -0.08 4.77
C ALA A 120 -10.12 0.29 3.68
N ASP A 121 -10.09 1.52 3.18
CA ASP A 121 -10.88 1.98 2.02
C ASP A 121 -10.13 1.82 0.68
N GLY A 122 -8.90 1.28 0.70
CA GLY A 122 -8.07 1.04 -0.47
C GLY A 122 -7.26 2.25 -0.91
N ARG A 123 -7.24 3.35 -0.16
CA ARG A 123 -6.33 4.46 -0.43
C ARG A 123 -4.89 4.05 -0.15
N LEU A 124 -4.03 4.24 -1.14
CA LEU A 124 -2.58 4.06 -1.03
C LEU A 124 -1.91 5.43 -0.88
N THR A 125 -1.19 5.62 0.21
CA THR A 125 -0.29 6.75 0.43
C THR A 125 1.14 6.26 0.31
N VAL A 126 1.97 7.02 -0.42
CA VAL A 126 3.40 6.75 -0.56
C VAL A 126 4.17 7.93 -0.02
N THR A 127 5.05 7.68 0.94
CA THR A 127 5.92 8.67 1.55
C THR A 127 7.37 8.29 1.27
N ALA A 128 8.14 9.21 0.72
CA ALA A 128 9.57 9.04 0.53
C ALA A 128 10.35 9.92 1.51
N LEU A 129 11.37 9.35 2.14
CA LEU A 129 12.31 10.02 3.02
C LEU A 129 13.74 9.72 2.58
N ASP A 130 14.47 10.75 2.17
CA ASP A 130 15.91 10.66 2.03
C ASP A 130 16.55 10.72 3.42
N THR A 131 17.19 9.64 3.83
CA THR A 131 17.78 9.51 5.17
C THR A 131 19.02 10.39 5.38
N GLU A 132 19.70 10.82 4.32
CA GLU A 132 20.87 11.70 4.43
C GLU A 132 20.46 13.16 4.54
N THR A 133 19.59 13.62 3.64
CA THR A 133 19.15 15.02 3.59
C THR A 133 17.96 15.33 4.50
N GLN A 134 17.32 14.29 5.06
CA GLN A 134 16.04 14.37 5.78
C GLN A 134 14.92 15.00 4.95
N LYS A 135 15.06 14.99 3.62
CA LYS A 135 14.04 15.49 2.70
C LYS A 135 12.91 14.47 2.61
N GLU A 136 11.71 14.91 2.98
CA GLU A 136 10.49 14.13 2.84
C GLU A 136 9.67 14.59 1.63
N LYS A 137 9.00 13.64 0.97
CA LYS A 137 8.02 13.91 -0.10
C LYS A 137 6.86 12.93 0.02
N ILE A 138 5.66 13.47 0.16
CA ILE A 138 4.42 12.69 0.14
C ILE A 138 3.84 12.76 -1.27
N PHE A 139 3.56 11.61 -1.86
CA PHE A 139 2.97 11.53 -3.20
C PHE A 139 1.44 11.58 -3.15
N PRO A 140 0.78 11.99 -4.26
CA PRO A 140 -0.68 11.98 -4.34
C PRO A 140 -1.25 10.60 -4.01
N THR A 141 -2.33 10.55 -3.23
CA THR A 141 -3.00 9.28 -2.90
C THR A 141 -3.53 8.59 -4.16
N MET A 142 -3.33 7.28 -4.26
CA MET A 142 -3.93 6.44 -5.30
C MET A 142 -5.04 5.56 -4.72
N GLN A 143 -5.83 4.95 -5.60
CA GLN A 143 -6.89 4.01 -5.24
C GLN A 143 -6.53 2.59 -5.71
N LEU A 144 -6.47 1.65 -4.76
CA LEU A 144 -6.31 0.23 -5.02
C LEU A 144 -7.66 -0.48 -5.10
N GLU A 145 -7.70 -1.59 -5.83
CA GLU A 145 -8.79 -2.55 -5.75
C GLU A 145 -8.64 -3.41 -4.49
N ILE A 146 -9.73 -3.51 -3.74
CA ILE A 146 -9.82 -4.24 -2.47
C ILE A 146 -11.04 -5.14 -2.48
N SER A 147 -11.02 -6.20 -1.67
CA SER A 147 -12.15 -7.12 -1.54
C SER A 147 -12.51 -7.34 -0.08
N LYS A 148 -13.80 -7.53 0.18
CA LYS A 148 -14.27 -8.03 1.48
C LYS A 148 -14.26 -9.54 1.41
N ARG A 149 -13.60 -10.21 2.35
CA ARG A 149 -13.69 -11.67 2.45
C ARG A 149 -15.11 -12.01 2.89
N GLN A 150 -15.99 -12.42 1.97
CA GLN A 150 -17.33 -12.85 2.37
C GLN A 150 -17.19 -14.06 3.29
N SER A 151 -17.77 -13.96 4.49
CA SER A 151 -17.91 -15.12 5.38
C SER A 151 -18.84 -16.08 4.66
N THR A 152 -18.30 -17.16 4.10
CA THR A 152 -19.11 -18.29 3.67
C THR A 152 -19.84 -18.79 4.92
N HIS A 153 -21.17 -18.84 4.81
CA HIS A 153 -22.11 -19.26 5.84
C HIS A 153 -21.73 -20.57 6.54
#